data_AF-A0A3M1ALC6-F1
#
_entry.id   AF-A0A3M1ALC6-F1
#
_cell.length_a   1.000
_cell.length_b   1.000
_cell.length_c   1.000
_cell.angle_alpha   90.00
_cell.angle_beta   90.00
_cell.angle_gamma   90.00
#
_symmetry.space_group_name_H-M   'P 1'
#
loop_
_entity.id
_entity.type
_entity.pdbx_description
1 polymer ?
#
loop_
_entity_poly.entity_id
_entity_poly.type
_entity_poly.pdbx_seq_one_letter_code
_entity_poly.pdbx_strand_id
1 'polypeptide(L)'
;EHNRNAGIRAINAAPVIRSNAIIGNGPFGFESAIVLESSPAWISGNLIAYNSNSGIDIVNSSGVKILQNTVVKNDMGITITDSDPLIENNIIAMNGFGVSAENSTPKLLYNDVWQNPGGNFYNVGSGVGQFTHTNAQGDSVDDGENLQANPRFVDASNSDFRILVNSPCVDAGDPGNPALIKVVGMAPDIGAYENSGLSLPVELVSFRFENGYLVWTTASETNNFGFYVQRSSSPQGPFEKIAFVPGQGTRATPSHYRYRVDTPRTKTYFRLQQVDFDGSSWISAAIEVAGLPTQLQLAQNYPNPFVAGASTAVVSTRIRYLLPEAMPVDLAIYNLNGQRVKTLAHAPMQMGEHTARWNGRNEIGRPVARGIYFIRLKAGHSVLLKRMVLIR
;
A
#
# COMPACT_ATOMS: atom_id res chain seq x y z
N GLU A 1 8.25 -0.12 -30.57
CA GLU A 1 7.42 1.09 -30.78
C GLU A 1 6.80 1.04 -32.16
N HIS A 2 5.46 1.15 -32.20
CA HIS A 2 4.59 1.33 -33.36
C HIS A 2 4.63 0.24 -34.45
N ASN A 3 3.98 -0.89 -34.17
CA ASN A 3 3.52 -1.77 -35.25
C ASN A 3 2.60 -0.98 -36.18
N ARG A 4 2.83 -1.12 -37.49
CA ARG A 4 2.08 -0.43 -38.56
C ARG A 4 0.97 -1.30 -39.15
N ASN A 5 0.89 -2.56 -38.72
CA ASN A 5 -0.16 -3.51 -39.05
C ASN A 5 -0.87 -3.95 -37.76
N ALA A 6 -1.88 -4.81 -37.90
CA ALA A 6 -2.55 -5.43 -36.78
C ALA A 6 -1.56 -6.10 -35.84
N GLY A 7 -1.84 -6.04 -34.53
CA GLY A 7 -1.07 -6.80 -33.54
C GLY A 7 -1.21 -8.30 -33.80
N ILE A 8 -2.46 -8.76 -33.98
CA ILE A 8 -2.80 -10.12 -34.36
C ILE A 8 -3.85 -10.06 -35.48
N ARG A 9 -3.61 -10.79 -36.57
CA ARG A 9 -4.59 -10.95 -37.66
C ARG A 9 -4.83 -12.42 -37.94
N ALA A 10 -6.10 -12.80 -38.04
CA ALA A 10 -6.51 -14.13 -38.47
C ALA A 10 -7.50 -14.02 -39.63
N ILE A 11 -7.20 -14.75 -40.71
CA ILE A 11 -8.02 -14.81 -41.92
C ILE A 11 -8.27 -16.28 -42.24
N ASN A 12 -9.54 -16.67 -42.40
CA ASN A 12 -9.95 -18.05 -42.68
C ASN A 12 -9.33 -19.07 -41.71
N ALA A 13 -9.26 -18.72 -40.43
CA ALA A 13 -8.60 -19.52 -39.39
C ALA A 13 -9.45 -19.64 -38.12
N ALA A 14 -9.08 -20.55 -37.22
CA ALA A 14 -9.77 -20.78 -35.95
C ALA A 14 -8.86 -20.53 -34.73
N PRO A 15 -8.38 -19.29 -34.50
CA PRO A 15 -7.40 -19.03 -33.45
C PRO A 15 -7.99 -19.08 -32.03
N VAL A 16 -7.11 -19.41 -31.08
CA VAL A 16 -7.31 -19.13 -29.65
C VAL A 16 -6.30 -18.06 -29.25
N ILE A 17 -6.79 -16.87 -28.91
CA ILE A 17 -5.97 -15.71 -28.55
C ILE A 17 -6.17 -15.45 -27.06
N ARG A 18 -5.20 -15.84 -26.24
CA ARG A 18 -5.35 -15.73 -24.78
C ARG A 18 -4.12 -15.20 -24.06
N SER A 19 -4.35 -14.44 -23.00
CA SER A 19 -3.30 -13.97 -22.08
C SER A 19 -2.18 -13.16 -22.74
N ASN A 20 -2.52 -12.33 -23.74
CA ASN A 20 -1.60 -11.43 -24.42
C ASN A 20 -1.76 -9.99 -23.94
N ALA A 21 -0.71 -9.18 -24.07
CA ALA A 21 -0.77 -7.73 -23.98
C ALA A 21 -0.50 -7.12 -25.36
N ILE A 22 -1.48 -6.42 -25.94
CA ILE A 22 -1.43 -5.84 -27.28
C ILE A 22 -1.61 -4.33 -27.14
N ILE A 23 -0.50 -3.61 -27.17
CA ILE A 23 -0.46 -2.20 -26.75
C ILE A 23 0.24 -1.32 -27.78
N GLY A 24 -0.34 -0.17 -28.10
CA GLY A 24 0.35 0.90 -28.83
C GLY A 24 0.52 0.65 -30.34
N ASN A 25 -0.39 -0.10 -30.98
CA ASN A 25 -0.42 -0.19 -32.44
C ASN A 25 -0.72 1.22 -33.02
N GLY A 26 0.19 1.68 -33.89
CA GLY A 26 0.49 3.10 -34.05
C GLY A 26 -0.45 3.87 -35.00
N PRO A 27 -0.37 5.22 -34.98
CA PRO A 27 -1.31 6.12 -35.68
C PRO A 27 -1.14 6.19 -37.20
N PHE A 28 -0.13 5.51 -37.75
CA PHE A 28 0.18 5.48 -39.18
C PHE A 28 -0.17 4.14 -39.84
N GLY A 29 -0.61 3.16 -39.03
CA GLY A 29 -1.17 1.89 -39.49
C GLY A 29 -2.68 1.93 -39.31
N PHE A 30 -3.44 1.59 -40.34
CA PHE A 30 -4.92 1.59 -40.29
C PHE A 30 -5.50 0.43 -39.48
N GLU A 31 -4.68 -0.42 -38.88
CA GLU A 31 -5.13 -1.74 -38.43
C GLU A 31 -5.34 -1.84 -36.92
N SER A 32 -6.45 -2.47 -36.58
CA SER A 32 -6.91 -2.78 -35.22
C SER A 32 -5.94 -3.70 -34.47
N ALA A 33 -6.03 -3.75 -33.14
CA ALA A 33 -5.10 -4.55 -32.33
C ALA A 33 -5.25 -6.06 -32.62
N ILE A 34 -6.49 -6.54 -32.68
CA ILE A 34 -6.86 -7.87 -33.16
C ILE A 34 -7.81 -7.70 -34.35
N VAL A 35 -7.52 -8.37 -35.46
CA VAL A 35 -8.37 -8.42 -36.66
C VAL A 35 -8.77 -9.86 -36.94
N LEU A 36 -10.07 -10.11 -37.07
CA LEU A 36 -10.65 -11.38 -37.50
C LEU A 36 -11.43 -11.20 -38.80
N GLU A 37 -11.08 -12.00 -39.80
CA GLU A 37 -11.78 -12.04 -41.09
C GLU A 37 -12.16 -13.49 -41.41
N SER A 38 -13.45 -13.78 -41.54
CA SER A 38 -13.95 -15.14 -41.80
C SER A 38 -13.38 -16.20 -40.86
N SER A 39 -13.24 -15.85 -39.58
CA SER A 39 -12.48 -16.62 -38.60
C SER A 39 -13.27 -16.80 -37.29
N PRO A 40 -13.77 -18.01 -36.97
CA PRO A 40 -14.22 -18.29 -35.61
C PRO A 40 -13.05 -18.12 -34.64
N ALA A 41 -13.26 -17.60 -33.44
CA ALA A 41 -12.14 -17.37 -32.51
C ALA A 41 -12.58 -17.45 -31.06
N TRP A 42 -11.63 -17.82 -30.20
CA TRP A 42 -11.76 -17.65 -28.75
C TRP A 42 -10.71 -16.64 -28.29
N ILE A 43 -11.16 -15.45 -27.91
CA ILE A 43 -10.33 -14.36 -27.39
C ILE A 43 -10.58 -14.22 -25.88
N SER A 44 -9.57 -14.46 -25.05
CA SER A 44 -9.77 -14.39 -23.60
C SER A 44 -8.59 -13.94 -22.75
N GLY A 45 -8.84 -13.13 -21.71
CA GLY A 45 -7.79 -12.75 -20.74
C GLY A 45 -6.70 -11.87 -21.33
N ASN A 46 -6.97 -11.15 -22.43
CA ASN A 46 -5.99 -10.26 -23.06
C ASN A 46 -6.14 -8.83 -22.54
N LEU A 47 -5.02 -8.11 -22.45
CA LEU A 47 -4.97 -6.66 -22.27
C LEU A 47 -4.75 -6.00 -23.63
N ILE A 48 -5.71 -5.20 -24.09
CA ILE A 48 -5.73 -4.56 -25.42
C ILE A 48 -5.90 -3.07 -25.20
N ALA A 49 -4.81 -2.31 -25.31
CA ALA A 49 -4.82 -0.92 -24.89
C ALA A 49 -4.00 0.06 -25.74
N TYR A 50 -4.42 1.33 -25.76
CA TYR A 50 -3.70 2.41 -26.44
C TYR A 50 -3.47 2.18 -27.93
N ASN A 51 -4.37 1.47 -28.61
CA ASN A 51 -4.30 1.27 -30.06
C ASN A 51 -5.01 2.41 -30.79
N SER A 52 -4.46 2.82 -31.92
CA SER A 52 -4.95 4.00 -32.66
C SER A 52 -6.21 3.74 -33.50
N ASN A 53 -6.72 2.51 -33.53
CA ASN A 53 -7.97 2.11 -34.17
C ASN A 53 -8.74 1.17 -33.20
N SER A 54 -9.50 0.19 -33.69
CA SER A 54 -10.21 -0.77 -32.84
C SER A 54 -9.28 -1.62 -31.97
N GLY A 55 -9.69 -1.91 -30.74
CA GLY A 55 -9.06 -2.94 -29.92
C GLY A 55 -9.25 -4.32 -30.54
N ILE A 56 -10.50 -4.67 -30.84
CA ILE A 56 -10.87 -5.90 -31.53
C ILE A 56 -11.77 -5.55 -32.70
N ASP A 57 -11.45 -6.05 -33.89
CA ASP A 57 -12.20 -5.84 -35.11
C ASP A 57 -12.58 -7.17 -35.75
N ILE A 58 -13.88 -7.35 -36.01
CA ILE A 58 -14.47 -8.63 -36.39
C ILE A 58 -15.30 -8.44 -37.64
N VAL A 59 -14.93 -9.16 -38.69
CA VAL A 59 -15.58 -9.08 -40.00
C VAL A 59 -15.95 -10.47 -40.49
N ASN A 60 -17.21 -10.67 -40.88
CA ASN A 60 -17.72 -11.91 -41.49
C ASN A 60 -17.35 -13.19 -40.72
N SER A 61 -17.31 -13.14 -39.39
CA SER A 61 -16.75 -14.18 -38.53
C SER A 61 -17.81 -14.73 -37.58
N SER A 62 -18.26 -15.97 -37.83
CA SER A 62 -19.22 -16.67 -36.97
C SER A 62 -18.55 -17.44 -35.84
N GLY A 63 -19.25 -17.61 -34.71
CA GLY A 63 -18.75 -18.43 -33.59
C GLY A 63 -17.62 -17.80 -32.78
N VAL A 64 -17.47 -16.47 -32.82
CA VAL A 64 -16.47 -15.75 -32.03
C VAL A 64 -16.92 -15.60 -30.57
N LYS A 65 -16.01 -15.86 -29.63
CA LYS A 65 -16.19 -15.65 -28.20
C LYS A 65 -15.12 -14.69 -27.67
N ILE A 66 -15.55 -13.66 -26.94
CA ILE A 66 -14.70 -12.64 -26.33
C ILE A 66 -14.99 -12.63 -24.84
N LEU A 67 -14.10 -13.24 -24.05
CA LEU A 67 -14.34 -13.52 -22.62
C LEU A 67 -13.24 -12.90 -21.75
N GLN A 68 -13.58 -12.12 -20.74
CA GLN A 68 -12.60 -11.64 -19.74
C GLN A 68 -11.39 -10.88 -20.31
N ASN A 69 -11.60 -10.08 -21.34
CA ASN A 69 -10.56 -9.20 -21.87
C ASN A 69 -10.67 -7.80 -21.26
N THR A 70 -9.55 -7.10 -21.22
CA THR A 70 -9.47 -5.69 -20.86
C THR A 70 -9.18 -4.88 -22.12
N VAL A 71 -10.20 -4.24 -22.69
CA VAL A 71 -10.15 -3.45 -23.93
C VAL A 71 -10.33 -1.98 -23.60
N VAL A 72 -9.24 -1.23 -23.55
CA VAL A 72 -9.23 0.10 -22.95
C VAL A 72 -8.37 1.12 -23.67
N LYS A 73 -8.81 2.38 -23.72
CA LYS A 73 -8.03 3.49 -24.32
C LYS A 73 -7.64 3.26 -25.79
N ASN A 74 -8.48 2.56 -26.54
CA ASN A 74 -8.39 2.47 -28.00
C ASN A 74 -9.31 3.53 -28.63
N ASP A 75 -9.16 3.81 -29.94
CA ASP A 75 -10.10 4.73 -30.61
C ASP A 75 -11.51 4.12 -30.68
N MET A 76 -11.58 2.82 -31.01
CA MET A 76 -12.78 2.00 -30.87
C MET A 76 -12.47 0.81 -29.97
N GLY A 77 -13.38 0.40 -29.09
CA GLY A 77 -13.19 -0.76 -28.22
C GLY A 77 -13.31 -2.05 -29.04
N ILE A 78 -14.54 -2.42 -29.39
CA ILE A 78 -14.85 -3.59 -30.20
C ILE A 78 -15.73 -3.17 -31.38
N THR A 79 -15.30 -3.46 -32.60
CA THR A 79 -16.04 -3.24 -33.84
C THR A 79 -16.44 -4.57 -34.48
N ILE A 80 -17.68 -4.63 -34.96
CA ILE A 80 -18.32 -5.87 -35.41
C ILE A 80 -19.07 -5.59 -36.71
N THR A 81 -18.76 -6.36 -37.76
CA THR A 81 -19.43 -6.27 -39.07
C THR A 81 -19.79 -7.67 -39.55
N ASP A 82 -21.05 -7.85 -39.94
CA ASP A 82 -21.61 -9.12 -40.44
C ASP A 82 -21.25 -10.33 -39.53
N SER A 83 -21.31 -10.15 -38.21
CA SER A 83 -20.85 -11.14 -37.22
C SER A 83 -21.64 -11.05 -35.90
N ASP A 84 -21.95 -12.18 -35.26
CA ASP A 84 -22.71 -12.22 -34.00
C ASP A 84 -21.88 -12.86 -32.86
N PRO A 85 -20.86 -12.18 -32.32
CA PRO A 85 -20.03 -12.73 -31.25
C PRO A 85 -20.78 -12.82 -29.91
N LEU A 86 -20.34 -13.76 -29.07
CA LEU A 86 -20.59 -13.71 -27.63
C LEU A 86 -19.50 -12.84 -26.97
N ILE A 87 -19.92 -11.76 -26.32
CA ILE A 87 -19.04 -10.82 -25.60
C ILE A 87 -19.45 -10.84 -24.14
N GLU A 88 -18.64 -11.45 -23.30
CA GLU A 88 -19.03 -11.71 -21.92
C GLU A 88 -17.92 -11.45 -20.91
N ASN A 89 -18.27 -10.80 -19.81
CA ASN A 89 -17.38 -10.53 -18.68
C ASN A 89 -16.11 -9.74 -19.04
N ASN A 90 -16.18 -8.81 -19.99
CA ASN A 90 -15.04 -7.98 -20.39
C ASN A 90 -15.06 -6.62 -19.68
N ILE A 91 -13.90 -5.98 -19.57
CA ILE A 91 -13.79 -4.53 -19.29
C ILE A 91 -13.60 -3.84 -20.64
N ILE A 92 -14.54 -2.97 -21.01
CA ILE A 92 -14.55 -2.20 -22.27
C ILE A 92 -14.70 -0.72 -21.90
N ALA A 93 -13.59 -0.10 -21.52
CA ALA A 93 -13.63 1.20 -20.87
C ALA A 93 -12.65 2.22 -21.45
N MET A 94 -13.02 3.50 -21.36
CA MET A 94 -12.13 4.61 -21.73
C MET A 94 -11.67 4.59 -23.19
N ASN A 95 -12.38 3.91 -24.10
CA ASN A 95 -12.13 3.94 -25.54
C ASN A 95 -12.90 5.11 -26.18
N GLY A 96 -12.58 5.54 -27.40
CA GLY A 96 -13.39 6.53 -28.11
C GLY A 96 -14.85 6.08 -28.23
N PHE A 97 -15.10 4.84 -28.63
CA PHE A 97 -16.40 4.16 -28.50
C PHE A 97 -16.23 2.78 -27.84
N GLY A 98 -17.25 2.31 -27.12
CA GLY A 98 -17.23 1.01 -26.45
C GLY A 98 -17.38 -0.16 -27.43
N VAL A 99 -18.62 -0.57 -27.68
CA VAL A 99 -18.97 -1.62 -28.65
C VAL A 99 -19.82 -1.05 -29.77
N SER A 100 -19.42 -1.31 -31.01
CA SER A 100 -20.13 -0.88 -32.23
C SER A 100 -20.38 -2.06 -33.14
N ALA A 101 -21.59 -2.13 -33.70
CA ALA A 101 -22.02 -3.20 -34.59
C ALA A 101 -22.65 -2.67 -35.89
N GLU A 102 -22.38 -3.34 -37.00
CA GLU A 102 -22.99 -3.11 -38.32
C GLU A 102 -23.49 -4.45 -38.87
N ASN A 103 -24.75 -4.49 -39.32
CA ASN A 103 -25.44 -5.69 -39.79
C ASN A 103 -25.28 -6.89 -38.83
N SER A 104 -25.27 -6.62 -37.53
CA SER A 104 -24.88 -7.56 -36.49
C SER A 104 -25.73 -7.39 -35.24
N THR A 105 -25.95 -8.48 -34.52
CA THR A 105 -26.70 -8.58 -33.27
C THR A 105 -25.88 -9.36 -32.23
N PRO A 106 -24.73 -8.82 -31.79
CA PRO A 106 -23.89 -9.48 -30.80
C PRO A 106 -24.64 -9.74 -29.49
N LYS A 107 -24.23 -10.81 -28.78
CA LYS A 107 -24.73 -11.08 -27.43
C LYS A 107 -23.77 -10.52 -26.40
N LEU A 108 -24.18 -9.48 -25.67
CA LEU A 108 -23.37 -8.84 -24.63
C LEU A 108 -23.90 -9.19 -23.24
N LEU A 109 -23.08 -9.85 -22.43
CA LEU A 109 -23.45 -10.29 -21.09
C LEU A 109 -22.42 -9.89 -20.03
N TYR A 110 -22.88 -9.32 -18.91
CA TYR A 110 -22.03 -9.08 -17.72
C TYR A 110 -20.74 -8.31 -18.02
N ASN A 111 -20.73 -7.41 -19.02
CA ASN A 111 -19.57 -6.59 -19.32
C ASN A 111 -19.61 -5.30 -18.51
N ASP A 112 -18.43 -4.83 -18.13
CA ASP A 112 -18.24 -3.45 -17.66
C ASP A 112 -17.91 -2.57 -18.86
N VAL A 113 -18.83 -1.69 -19.25
CA VAL A 113 -18.68 -0.80 -20.41
C VAL A 113 -18.79 0.65 -19.95
N TRP A 114 -17.64 1.27 -19.69
CA TRP A 114 -17.60 2.53 -18.94
C TRP A 114 -16.74 3.63 -19.56
N GLN A 115 -17.22 4.87 -19.48
CA GLN A 115 -16.49 6.09 -19.89
C GLN A 115 -15.96 6.05 -21.33
N ASN A 116 -16.76 5.55 -22.27
CA ASN A 116 -16.45 5.65 -23.69
C ASN A 116 -17.12 6.91 -24.27
N PRO A 117 -16.42 8.06 -24.47
CA PRO A 117 -17.02 9.36 -24.79
C PRO A 117 -17.92 9.42 -26.03
N GLY A 118 -17.64 8.63 -27.06
CA GLY A 118 -18.50 8.49 -28.25
C GLY A 118 -19.77 7.68 -27.98
N GLY A 119 -19.77 6.88 -26.92
CA GLY A 119 -20.88 6.04 -26.50
C GLY A 119 -20.38 4.66 -26.08
N ASN A 120 -21.00 4.09 -25.05
CA ASN A 120 -20.72 2.72 -24.61
C ASN A 120 -21.19 1.69 -25.64
N PHE A 121 -22.30 1.97 -26.32
CA PHE A 121 -22.95 1.04 -27.24
C PHE A 121 -23.48 1.78 -28.48
N TYR A 122 -23.26 1.21 -29.66
CA TYR A 122 -23.75 1.74 -30.93
C TYR A 122 -24.23 0.61 -31.85
N ASN A 123 -25.52 0.64 -32.21
CA ASN A 123 -26.14 -0.34 -33.14
C ASN A 123 -26.01 -1.83 -32.72
N VAL A 124 -25.83 -2.12 -31.43
CA VAL A 124 -25.62 -3.49 -30.88
C VAL A 124 -26.91 -4.27 -30.58
N GLY A 125 -28.06 -3.77 -31.03
CA GLY A 125 -29.38 -4.37 -30.77
C GLY A 125 -30.21 -3.64 -29.71
N SER A 126 -31.49 -4.00 -29.60
CA SER A 126 -32.43 -3.40 -28.66
C SER A 126 -32.19 -3.88 -27.23
N GLY A 127 -32.36 -3.00 -26.24
CA GLY A 127 -32.25 -3.33 -24.81
C GLY A 127 -30.81 -3.25 -24.27
N VAL A 128 -29.79 -3.41 -25.10
CA VAL A 128 -28.38 -3.23 -24.72
C VAL A 128 -28.08 -1.75 -24.49
N GLY A 129 -27.46 -1.44 -23.34
CA GLY A 129 -27.10 -0.09 -22.92
C GLY A 129 -28.24 0.74 -22.32
N GLN A 130 -29.48 0.25 -22.35
CA GLN A 130 -30.63 0.91 -21.72
C GLN A 130 -30.86 0.32 -20.34
N PHE A 131 -30.86 1.15 -19.29
CA PHE A 131 -31.12 0.65 -17.94
C PHE A 131 -32.55 0.13 -17.83
N THR A 132 -32.72 -1.17 -17.65
CA THR A 132 -34.04 -1.82 -17.57
C THR A 132 -34.39 -2.25 -16.15
N HIS A 133 -33.40 -2.51 -15.30
CA HIS A 133 -33.58 -2.95 -13.93
C HIS A 133 -32.34 -2.71 -13.06
N THR A 134 -32.38 -3.19 -11.81
CA THR A 134 -31.25 -3.20 -10.88
C THR A 134 -30.82 -4.64 -10.59
N ASN A 135 -29.51 -4.89 -10.55
CA ASN A 135 -28.95 -6.19 -10.19
C ASN A 135 -29.05 -6.46 -8.66
N ALA A 136 -28.49 -7.59 -8.20
CA ALA A 136 -28.51 -8.01 -6.79
C ALA A 136 -27.77 -7.04 -5.85
N GLN A 137 -26.84 -6.25 -6.37
CA GLN A 137 -26.05 -5.23 -5.66
C GLN A 137 -26.76 -3.87 -5.62
N GLY A 138 -27.87 -3.72 -6.35
CA GLY A 138 -28.65 -2.49 -6.44
C GLY A 138 -28.15 -1.53 -7.52
N ASP A 139 -27.23 -1.96 -8.39
CA ASP A 139 -26.71 -1.15 -9.49
C ASP A 139 -27.62 -1.25 -10.72
N SER A 140 -27.77 -0.14 -11.44
CA SER A 140 -28.54 -0.09 -12.69
C SER A 140 -27.81 -0.81 -13.83
N VAL A 141 -28.52 -1.74 -14.47
CA VAL A 141 -28.01 -2.61 -15.53
C VAL A 141 -28.99 -2.67 -16.71
N ASP A 142 -28.49 -3.12 -17.86
CA ASP A 142 -29.29 -3.40 -19.05
C ASP A 142 -29.79 -4.86 -19.10
N ASP A 143 -30.50 -5.24 -20.16
CA ASP A 143 -31.05 -6.60 -20.32
C ASP A 143 -29.99 -7.71 -20.40
N GLY A 144 -28.74 -7.34 -20.69
CA GLY A 144 -27.59 -8.24 -20.67
C GLY A 144 -26.81 -8.20 -19.36
N GLU A 145 -27.32 -7.55 -18.32
CA GLU A 145 -26.63 -7.38 -17.04
C GLU A 145 -25.29 -6.63 -17.18
N ASN A 146 -25.14 -5.82 -18.24
CA ASN A 146 -23.93 -5.03 -18.44
C ASN A 146 -23.96 -3.79 -17.53
N LEU A 147 -22.83 -3.52 -16.88
CA LEU A 147 -22.63 -2.35 -16.06
C LEU A 147 -22.08 -1.19 -16.89
N GLN A 148 -22.56 0.01 -16.59
CA GLN A 148 -22.05 1.27 -17.14
C GLN A 148 -21.61 2.23 -16.03
N ALA A 149 -21.33 1.68 -14.83
CA ALA A 149 -20.92 2.41 -13.64
C ALA A 149 -19.39 2.50 -13.55
N ASN A 150 -18.88 3.42 -12.72
CA ASN A 150 -17.43 3.53 -12.52
C ASN A 150 -16.88 2.23 -11.88
N PRO A 151 -15.97 1.50 -12.55
CA PRO A 151 -15.47 0.21 -12.09
C PRO A 151 -14.53 0.31 -10.89
N ARG A 152 -14.14 1.54 -10.51
CA ARG A 152 -13.20 1.82 -9.42
C ARG A 152 -11.93 1.00 -9.57
N PHE A 153 -11.26 1.17 -10.71
CA PHE A 153 -9.97 0.54 -10.97
C PHE A 153 -8.94 0.95 -9.91
N VAL A 154 -8.01 0.02 -9.61
CA VAL A 154 -6.89 0.25 -8.69
C VAL A 154 -6.02 1.39 -9.20
N ASP A 155 -5.58 1.35 -10.47
CA ASP A 155 -4.84 2.43 -11.10
C ASP A 155 -4.89 2.39 -12.64
N ALA A 156 -6.03 2.80 -13.21
CA ALA A 156 -6.22 2.83 -14.65
C ALA A 156 -5.28 3.82 -15.38
N SER A 157 -4.70 4.80 -14.69
CA SER A 157 -3.73 5.73 -15.30
C SER A 157 -2.46 5.00 -15.74
N ASN A 158 -2.18 3.91 -15.03
CA ASN A 158 -0.99 3.08 -15.10
C ASN A 158 -1.23 1.69 -15.69
N SER A 159 -2.40 1.51 -16.29
CA SER A 159 -2.84 0.25 -16.90
C SER A 159 -3.08 -0.90 -15.90
N ASP A 160 -3.30 -0.58 -14.63
CA ASP A 160 -3.82 -1.53 -13.65
C ASP A 160 -5.35 -1.42 -13.56
N PHE A 161 -6.01 -2.32 -14.28
CA PHE A 161 -7.46 -2.37 -14.41
C PHE A 161 -8.12 -3.37 -13.46
N ARG A 162 -7.38 -3.88 -12.47
CA ARG A 162 -8.00 -4.62 -11.35
C ARG A 162 -8.99 -3.69 -10.65
N ILE A 163 -10.07 -4.24 -10.11
CA ILE A 163 -11.11 -3.47 -9.42
C ILE A 163 -10.86 -3.38 -7.91
N LEU A 164 -11.23 -2.26 -7.29
CA LEU A 164 -11.19 -2.09 -5.83
C LEU A 164 -12.32 -2.86 -5.15
N VAL A 165 -12.14 -3.19 -3.86
CA VAL A 165 -13.11 -3.97 -3.06
C VAL A 165 -14.49 -3.34 -2.94
N ASN A 166 -14.59 -2.03 -3.15
CA ASN A 166 -15.85 -1.29 -3.14
C ASN A 166 -16.38 -1.02 -4.56
N SER A 167 -15.86 -1.69 -5.59
CA SER A 167 -16.34 -1.55 -6.96
C SER A 167 -17.78 -2.08 -7.11
N PRO A 168 -18.63 -1.44 -7.94
CA PRO A 168 -19.94 -1.99 -8.30
C PRO A 168 -19.85 -3.30 -9.09
N CYS A 169 -18.67 -3.63 -9.63
CA CYS A 169 -18.44 -4.87 -10.36
C CYS A 169 -18.30 -6.09 -9.43
N VAL A 170 -18.06 -5.88 -8.13
CA VAL A 170 -17.85 -6.97 -7.16
C VAL A 170 -19.15 -7.74 -6.93
N ASP A 171 -19.10 -9.06 -7.05
CA ASP A 171 -20.20 -10.02 -6.95
C ASP A 171 -21.36 -9.76 -7.92
N ALA A 172 -21.16 -8.96 -8.98
CA ALA A 172 -22.22 -8.48 -9.86
C ALA A 172 -22.44 -9.34 -11.13
N GLY A 173 -21.61 -10.35 -11.35
CA GLY A 173 -21.70 -11.24 -12.51
C GLY A 173 -22.73 -12.35 -12.34
N ASP A 174 -22.81 -13.25 -13.33
CA ASP A 174 -23.76 -14.36 -13.32
C ASP A 174 -23.46 -15.39 -12.20
N PRO A 175 -24.36 -15.57 -11.22
CA PRO A 175 -24.19 -16.55 -10.14
C PRO A 175 -24.08 -18.01 -10.62
N GLY A 176 -24.57 -18.30 -11.82
CA GLY A 176 -24.47 -19.61 -12.48
C GLY A 176 -23.11 -19.88 -13.13
N ASN A 177 -22.23 -18.87 -13.20
CA ASN A 177 -20.88 -18.93 -13.76
C ASN A 177 -20.80 -19.40 -15.24
N PRO A 178 -21.18 -18.55 -16.20
CA PRO A 178 -21.33 -18.87 -17.61
C PRO A 178 -19.98 -18.90 -18.34
N ALA A 179 -18.95 -18.26 -17.77
CA ALA A 179 -17.63 -18.09 -18.37
C ALA A 179 -16.52 -18.93 -17.71
N LEU A 180 -16.87 -19.88 -16.82
CA LEU A 180 -15.91 -20.75 -16.10
C LEU A 180 -14.87 -19.96 -15.28
N ILE A 181 -15.30 -18.85 -14.69
CA ILE A 181 -14.48 -17.96 -13.90
C ILE A 181 -14.28 -18.54 -12.51
N LYS A 182 -13.11 -18.34 -11.92
CA LYS A 182 -12.88 -18.70 -10.51
C LYS A 182 -13.53 -17.64 -9.62
N VAL A 183 -14.72 -17.96 -9.10
CA VAL A 183 -15.48 -17.07 -8.20
C VAL A 183 -14.78 -16.86 -6.86
N VAL A 184 -14.62 -15.60 -6.46
CA VAL A 184 -14.28 -15.20 -5.09
C VAL A 184 -15.41 -14.38 -4.50
N GLY A 185 -16.31 -15.03 -3.76
CA GLY A 185 -17.47 -14.35 -3.17
C GLY A 185 -18.76 -15.11 -3.45
N MET A 186 -19.84 -14.37 -3.69
CA MET A 186 -21.18 -14.88 -3.94
C MET A 186 -21.46 -15.12 -5.43
N ALA A 187 -20.83 -14.36 -6.33
CA ALA A 187 -20.91 -14.53 -7.78
C ALA A 187 -19.59 -14.07 -8.44
N PRO A 188 -19.32 -14.42 -9.71
CA PRO A 188 -18.20 -13.83 -10.42
C PRO A 188 -18.28 -12.30 -10.43
N ASP A 189 -17.14 -11.63 -10.47
CA ASP A 189 -17.10 -10.19 -10.66
C ASP A 189 -17.32 -9.84 -12.14
N ILE A 190 -18.07 -8.77 -12.39
CA ILE A 190 -18.21 -8.23 -13.75
C ILE A 190 -16.84 -7.70 -14.23
N GLY A 191 -16.46 -8.09 -15.44
CA GLY A 191 -15.22 -7.65 -16.08
C GLY A 191 -14.06 -8.65 -16.00
N ALA A 192 -12.84 -8.21 -16.34
CA ALA A 192 -11.74 -9.13 -16.59
C ALA A 192 -11.03 -9.67 -15.34
N TYR A 193 -11.36 -9.15 -14.14
CA TYR A 193 -10.64 -9.45 -12.90
C TYR A 193 -11.60 -9.77 -11.77
N GLU A 194 -11.31 -10.85 -11.06
CA GLU A 194 -11.89 -11.16 -9.76
C GLU A 194 -11.15 -10.39 -8.66
N ASN A 195 -11.92 -9.73 -7.79
CA ASN A 195 -11.45 -9.11 -6.58
C ASN A 195 -11.24 -10.18 -5.52
N SER A 196 -9.98 -10.48 -5.21
CA SER A 196 -9.66 -11.52 -4.22
C SER A 196 -9.85 -11.07 -2.75
N GLY A 197 -10.47 -9.92 -2.49
CA GLY A 197 -10.61 -9.34 -1.15
C GLY A 197 -9.31 -8.82 -0.51
N LEU A 198 -8.20 -8.83 -1.25
CA LEU A 198 -6.88 -8.39 -0.76
C LEU A 198 -6.61 -6.95 -1.22
N SER A 199 -6.69 -6.00 -0.29
CA SER A 199 -6.42 -4.58 -0.54
C SER A 199 -4.93 -4.26 -0.42
N LEU A 200 -4.43 -3.48 -1.40
CA LEU A 200 -3.12 -2.80 -1.53
C LEU A 200 -1.93 -3.62 -2.10
N PRO A 201 -1.10 -2.99 -2.96
CA PRO A 201 0.03 -3.63 -3.66
C PRO A 201 1.14 -4.11 -2.72
N VAL A 202 1.22 -3.57 -1.50
CA VAL A 202 2.15 -4.02 -0.46
C VAL A 202 1.43 -4.17 0.87
N GLU A 203 1.57 -5.34 1.48
CA GLU A 203 1.10 -5.60 2.85
C GLU A 203 2.24 -5.31 3.84
N LEU A 204 2.26 -4.10 4.42
CA LEU A 204 3.29 -3.69 5.38
C LEU A 204 3.04 -4.32 6.76
N VAL A 205 3.95 -5.19 7.20
CA VAL A 205 3.88 -5.87 8.50
C VAL A 205 4.40 -5.00 9.63
N SER A 206 5.52 -4.30 9.40
CA SER A 206 6.11 -3.45 10.43
C SER A 206 6.93 -2.32 9.82
N PHE A 207 6.98 -1.18 10.53
CA PHE A 207 7.92 -0.09 10.28
C PHE A 207 8.32 0.50 11.63
N ARG A 208 9.62 0.54 11.93
CA ARG A 208 10.13 1.00 13.23
C ARG A 208 11.55 1.57 13.10
N PHE A 209 11.98 2.28 14.14
CA PHE A 209 13.36 2.73 14.29
C PHE A 209 14.08 1.87 15.33
N GLU A 210 15.27 1.36 14.99
CA GLU A 210 16.07 0.51 15.86
C GLU A 210 17.56 0.70 15.55
N ASN A 211 18.35 1.03 16.56
CA ASN A 211 19.83 1.11 16.49
C ASN A 211 20.38 1.97 15.32
N GLY A 212 19.75 3.11 15.02
CA GLY A 212 20.18 4.00 13.92
C GLY A 212 19.69 3.57 12.53
N TYR A 213 18.72 2.66 12.47
CA TYR A 213 18.08 2.23 11.23
C TYR A 213 16.58 2.39 11.31
N LEU A 214 15.99 2.84 10.22
CA LEU A 214 14.59 2.57 9.90
C LEU A 214 14.53 1.16 9.32
N VAL A 215 13.73 0.29 9.91
CA VAL A 215 13.56 -1.10 9.47
C VAL A 215 12.09 -1.38 9.22
N TRP A 216 11.81 -2.05 8.11
CA TRP A 216 10.46 -2.48 7.78
C TRP A 216 10.42 -3.87 7.16
N THR A 217 9.24 -4.46 7.19
CA THR A 217 8.97 -5.77 6.61
C THR A 217 7.63 -5.73 5.91
N THR A 218 7.60 -6.28 4.71
CA THR A 218 6.39 -6.54 3.92
C THR A 218 6.05 -8.02 4.04
N ALA A 219 4.76 -8.39 4.05
CA ALA A 219 4.33 -9.80 3.98
C ALA A 219 4.30 -10.26 2.52
N SER A 220 3.80 -9.39 1.65
CA SER A 220 3.79 -9.54 0.20
C SER A 220 3.95 -8.19 -0.50
N GLU A 221 4.40 -8.23 -1.74
CA GLU A 221 4.64 -7.10 -2.63
C GLU A 221 4.15 -7.43 -4.04
N THR A 222 3.52 -6.47 -4.71
CA THR A 222 3.09 -6.53 -6.09
C THR A 222 3.53 -5.24 -6.74
N ASN A 223 4.23 -5.32 -7.87
CA ASN A 223 4.67 -4.15 -8.64
C ASN A 223 5.56 -3.13 -7.89
N ASN A 224 6.16 -3.51 -6.76
CA ASN A 224 6.86 -2.58 -5.88
C ASN A 224 8.19 -2.09 -6.48
N PHE A 225 8.23 -0.83 -6.91
CA PHE A 225 9.45 -0.15 -7.36
C PHE A 225 10.35 0.23 -6.20
N GLY A 226 9.76 0.64 -5.07
CA GLY A 226 10.48 0.85 -3.83
C GLY A 226 9.80 1.80 -2.88
N PHE A 227 10.60 2.34 -1.96
CA PHE A 227 10.11 3.16 -0.86
C PHE A 227 10.88 4.47 -0.80
N TYR A 228 10.17 5.59 -0.94
CA TYR A 228 10.68 6.86 -0.47
C TYR A 228 10.59 6.90 1.06
N VAL A 229 11.75 7.05 1.70
CA VAL A 229 11.81 7.34 3.13
C VAL A 229 11.56 8.83 3.29
N GLN A 230 10.54 9.17 4.07
CA GLN A 230 10.14 10.54 4.32
C GLN A 230 10.34 10.93 5.79
N ARG A 231 10.67 12.21 6.03
CA ARG A 231 10.95 12.77 7.35
C ARG A 231 10.16 14.06 7.58
N SER A 232 9.71 14.30 8.80
CA SER A 232 9.13 15.58 9.23
C SER A 232 9.49 15.92 10.68
N SER A 233 9.46 17.21 11.02
CA SER A 233 9.49 17.69 12.41
C SER A 233 8.11 17.71 13.08
N SER A 234 7.03 17.46 12.33
CA SER A 234 5.64 17.47 12.79
C SER A 234 4.92 16.18 12.35
N PRO A 235 4.01 15.63 13.16
CA PRO A 235 3.27 14.43 12.78
C PRO A 235 2.36 14.66 11.56
N GLN A 236 1.92 15.89 11.31
CA GLN A 236 1.08 16.25 10.16
C GLN A 236 1.89 16.69 8.92
N GLY A 237 3.22 16.78 9.02
CA GLY A 237 4.07 17.26 7.95
C GLY A 237 4.40 18.77 8.03
N PRO A 238 5.03 19.34 6.99
CA PRO A 238 5.33 18.71 5.70
C PRO A 238 6.38 17.59 5.82
N PHE A 239 6.26 16.57 4.98
CA PHE A 239 7.20 15.44 4.92
C PHE A 239 8.14 15.60 3.72
N GLU A 240 9.44 15.57 3.98
CA GLU A 240 10.50 15.66 2.97
C GLU A 240 10.99 14.25 2.61
N LYS A 241 11.21 13.98 1.32
CA LYS A 241 11.87 12.75 0.87
C LYS A 241 13.37 12.84 1.19
N ILE A 242 13.88 11.91 2.00
CA ILE A 242 15.29 11.88 2.41
C ILE A 242 16.08 10.73 1.77
N ALA A 243 15.39 9.72 1.25
CA ALA A 243 16.01 8.59 0.58
C ALA A 243 15.02 7.83 -0.32
N PHE A 244 15.56 6.99 -1.18
CA PHE A 244 14.81 5.96 -1.90
C PHE A 244 15.48 4.61 -1.68
N VAL A 245 14.70 3.59 -1.32
CA VAL A 245 15.15 2.20 -1.16
C VAL A 245 14.43 1.34 -2.20
N PRO A 246 15.15 0.75 -3.17
CA PRO A 246 14.54 -0.09 -4.19
C PRO A 246 13.76 -1.26 -3.60
N GLY A 247 12.58 -1.52 -4.16
CA GLY A 247 11.72 -2.66 -3.85
C GLY A 247 12.22 -3.93 -4.51
N GLN A 248 11.49 -5.03 -4.30
CA GLN A 248 11.80 -6.33 -4.90
C GLN A 248 10.85 -6.68 -6.07
N GLY A 249 10.05 -5.71 -6.57
CA GLY A 249 9.02 -5.94 -7.56
C GLY A 249 7.85 -6.74 -6.97
N THR A 250 7.52 -7.86 -7.61
CA THR A 250 6.45 -8.74 -7.13
C THR A 250 7.03 -9.90 -6.34
N ARG A 251 6.66 -10.00 -5.05
CA ARG A 251 7.01 -11.08 -4.13
C ARG A 251 5.83 -11.49 -3.27
N ALA A 252 5.45 -12.76 -3.34
CA ALA A 252 4.48 -13.35 -2.40
C ALA A 252 5.09 -13.79 -1.06
N THR A 253 6.36 -13.48 -0.81
CA THR A 253 7.08 -13.85 0.43
C THR A 253 7.60 -12.61 1.14
N PRO A 254 7.77 -12.67 2.47
CA PRO A 254 8.21 -11.51 3.23
C PRO A 254 9.54 -10.96 2.76
N SER A 255 9.64 -9.63 2.66
CA SER A 255 10.87 -8.92 2.35
C SER A 255 11.27 -8.00 3.49
N HIS A 256 12.57 -7.89 3.73
CA HIS A 256 13.12 -7.13 4.85
C HIS A 256 14.00 -6.00 4.32
N TYR A 257 13.73 -4.80 4.82
CA TYR A 257 14.43 -3.60 4.39
C TYR A 257 14.99 -2.85 5.58
N ARG A 258 16.06 -2.09 5.31
CA ARG A 258 16.62 -1.16 6.27
C ARG A 258 17.20 0.06 5.57
N TYR A 259 17.08 1.22 6.22
CA TYR A 259 17.72 2.46 5.82
C TYR A 259 18.41 3.09 7.02
N ARG A 260 19.68 3.46 6.86
CA ARG A 260 20.46 4.08 7.94
C ARG A 260 20.06 5.54 8.08
N VAL A 261 19.78 5.95 9.31
CA VAL A 261 19.49 7.35 9.67
C VAL A 261 20.28 7.68 10.91
N ASP A 262 20.92 8.85 10.91
CA ASP A 262 21.50 9.39 12.12
C ASP A 262 20.38 9.61 13.15
N THR A 263 20.62 9.19 14.38
CA THR A 263 19.65 9.36 15.45
C THR A 263 19.29 10.85 15.54
N PRO A 264 18.01 11.22 15.39
CA PRO A 264 17.63 12.63 15.31
C PRO A 264 18.01 13.37 16.59
N ARG A 265 18.43 14.64 16.52
CA ARG A 265 18.67 15.47 17.72
C ARG A 265 17.41 16.01 18.37
N THR A 266 16.32 16.07 17.62
CA THR A 266 15.01 16.50 18.09
C THR A 266 13.99 15.44 17.70
N LYS A 267 12.85 15.46 18.38
CA LYS A 267 11.70 14.64 18.02
C LYS A 267 11.44 14.74 16.51
N THR A 268 11.42 13.60 15.83
CA THR A 268 11.34 13.53 14.38
C THR A 268 10.40 12.41 13.97
N TYR A 269 9.61 12.64 12.94
CA TYR A 269 8.64 11.69 12.40
C TYR A 269 9.15 11.12 11.09
N PHE A 270 9.00 9.82 10.90
CA PHE A 270 9.34 9.14 9.65
C PHE A 270 8.13 8.39 9.12
N ARG A 271 7.98 8.32 7.81
CA ARG A 271 6.99 7.47 7.13
C ARG A 271 7.58 6.93 5.83
N LEU A 272 6.96 5.91 5.28
CA LEU A 272 7.28 5.39 3.97
C LEU A 272 6.23 5.89 2.98
N GLN A 273 6.68 6.36 1.82
CA GLN A 273 5.85 6.40 0.63
C GLN A 273 6.35 5.26 -0.27
N GLN A 274 5.61 4.16 -0.26
CA GLN A 274 5.82 3.07 -1.21
C GLN A 274 5.39 3.55 -2.60
N VAL A 275 6.17 3.21 -3.61
CA VAL A 275 5.91 3.54 -5.01
C VAL A 275 6.05 2.28 -5.85
N ASP A 276 5.16 2.11 -6.81
CA ASP A 276 5.18 1.02 -7.78
C ASP A 276 5.92 1.42 -9.06
N PHE A 277 6.25 0.44 -9.92
CA PHE A 277 6.94 0.71 -11.20
C PHE A 277 6.11 1.57 -12.15
N ASP A 278 4.82 1.59 -11.90
CA ASP A 278 3.87 2.42 -12.61
C ASP A 278 3.76 3.84 -12.02
N GLY A 279 4.38 4.12 -10.87
CA GLY A 279 4.35 5.43 -10.23
C GLY A 279 3.16 5.66 -9.31
N SER A 280 2.25 4.68 -9.16
CA SER A 280 1.28 4.67 -8.07
C SER A 280 2.00 4.70 -6.72
N SER A 281 1.33 5.17 -5.67
CA SER A 281 1.98 5.26 -4.36
C SER A 281 1.03 5.13 -3.19
N TRP A 282 1.52 4.47 -2.13
CA TRP A 282 0.85 4.36 -0.85
C TRP A 282 1.71 4.97 0.26
N ILE A 283 1.09 5.59 1.25
CA ILE A 283 1.78 6.22 2.38
C ILE A 283 1.47 5.47 3.68
N SER A 284 2.53 5.05 4.38
CA SER A 284 2.41 4.42 5.68
C SER A 284 2.00 5.42 6.77
N ALA A 285 1.48 4.89 7.88
CA ALA A 285 1.47 5.64 9.13
C ALA A 285 2.88 6.12 9.48
N ALA A 286 2.98 7.31 10.07
CA ALA A 286 4.24 7.85 10.54
C ALA A 286 4.62 7.24 11.90
N ILE A 287 5.89 6.92 12.07
CA ILE A 287 6.47 6.57 13.36
C ILE A 287 7.14 7.80 13.96
N GLU A 288 7.12 7.86 15.28
CA GLU A 288 7.80 8.88 16.06
C GLU A 288 9.15 8.35 16.54
N VAL A 289 10.21 9.10 16.27
CA VAL A 289 11.55 8.85 16.80
C VAL A 289 11.89 9.98 17.75
N ALA A 290 12.09 9.61 19.01
CA ALA A 290 12.54 10.55 20.02
C ALA A 290 13.90 11.12 19.63
N GLY A 291 14.06 12.43 19.81
CA GLY A 291 15.34 13.08 19.63
C GLY A 291 16.34 12.65 20.70
N LEU A 292 17.62 12.72 20.36
CA LEU A 292 18.70 12.69 21.33
C LEU A 292 18.55 13.86 22.30
N PRO A 293 18.82 13.66 23.58
CA PRO A 293 18.82 14.79 24.51
C PRO A 293 19.84 15.84 24.04
N THR A 294 19.41 17.10 23.98
CA THR A 294 20.29 18.22 23.62
C THR A 294 20.85 18.92 24.86
N GLN A 295 20.36 18.57 26.04
CA GLN A 295 20.78 19.14 27.32
C GLN A 295 20.96 18.04 28.35
N LEU A 296 21.92 18.26 29.26
CA LEU A 296 22.05 17.45 30.46
C LEU A 296 20.81 17.65 31.33
N GLN A 297 20.12 16.55 31.68
CA GLN A 297 18.96 16.61 32.56
C GLN A 297 19.04 15.53 33.64
N LEU A 298 18.56 15.87 34.83
CA LEU A 298 18.35 14.93 35.93
C LEU A 298 16.86 14.99 36.32
N ALA A 299 16.14 13.91 36.04
CA ALA A 299 14.72 13.80 36.35
C ALA A 299 14.51 13.61 37.86
N GLN A 300 13.32 13.97 38.34
CA GLN A 300 12.91 13.61 39.69
C GLN A 300 12.82 12.07 39.79
N ASN A 301 13.32 11.51 40.90
CA ASN A 301 13.20 10.07 41.11
C ASN A 301 11.73 9.64 41.24
N TYR A 302 11.40 8.43 40.77
CA TYR A 302 10.05 7.89 40.90
C TYR A 302 10.07 6.46 41.46
N PRO A 303 9.26 6.16 42.49
CA PRO A 303 8.42 7.12 43.23
C PRO A 303 9.26 8.10 44.07
N ASN A 304 8.69 9.26 44.40
CA ASN A 304 9.20 10.22 45.40
C ASN A 304 8.02 10.91 46.12
N PRO A 305 7.81 10.69 47.44
CA PRO A 305 8.60 9.83 48.33
C PRO A 305 8.60 8.34 47.92
N PHE A 306 9.62 7.58 48.34
CA PHE A 306 9.65 6.13 48.14
C PHE A 306 9.89 5.38 49.45
N VAL A 307 9.36 4.16 49.53
CA VAL A 307 9.48 3.26 50.69
C VAL A 307 10.62 2.27 50.46
N ALA A 308 11.56 2.13 51.39
CA ALA A 308 12.54 1.04 51.37
C ALA A 308 12.17 -0.03 52.41
N GLY A 309 11.61 -1.15 51.97
CA GLY A 309 11.15 -2.23 52.84
C GLY A 309 12.20 -3.32 53.14
N ALA A 310 12.16 -3.87 54.36
CA ALA A 310 12.91 -5.06 54.78
C ALA A 310 12.07 -6.36 54.72
N SER A 311 10.76 -6.27 54.44
CA SER A 311 9.85 -7.41 54.36
C SER A 311 8.94 -7.27 53.14
N THR A 312 9.15 -8.15 52.15
CA THR A 312 8.24 -8.59 51.07
C THR A 312 7.85 -7.65 49.91
N ALA A 313 8.33 -6.41 49.81
CA ALA A 313 8.41 -5.70 48.52
C ALA A 313 9.57 -4.70 48.51
N VAL A 314 10.66 -5.02 47.81
CA VAL A 314 11.77 -4.08 47.62
C VAL A 314 11.32 -2.99 46.63
N VAL A 315 10.80 -1.87 47.13
CA VAL A 315 10.48 -0.73 46.27
C VAL A 315 11.72 0.14 46.12
N SER A 316 12.51 -0.17 45.08
CA SER A 316 13.59 0.71 44.62
C SER A 316 13.02 1.96 43.94
N THR A 317 13.64 3.12 44.10
CA THR A 317 13.35 4.30 43.29
C THR A 317 14.20 4.32 42.02
N ARG A 318 13.63 4.78 40.90
CA ARG A 318 14.32 4.94 39.61
C ARG A 318 14.74 6.39 39.44
N ILE A 319 15.96 6.60 38.97
CA ILE A 319 16.56 7.91 38.75
C ILE A 319 16.96 7.96 37.28
N ARG A 320 16.26 8.81 36.52
CA ARG A 320 16.50 8.97 35.08
C ARG A 320 17.30 10.23 34.82
N TYR A 321 18.24 10.15 33.90
CA TYR A 321 19.06 11.29 33.47
C TYR A 321 19.40 11.17 32.00
N LEU A 322 19.58 12.32 31.36
CA LEU A 322 19.80 12.45 29.93
C LEU A 322 21.18 13.08 29.70
N LEU A 323 22.01 12.42 28.90
CA LEU A 323 23.36 12.91 28.54
C LEU A 323 23.37 13.38 27.09
N PRO A 324 23.71 14.66 26.81
CA PRO A 324 23.66 15.20 25.46
C PRO A 324 24.78 14.72 24.53
N GLU A 325 25.85 14.20 25.12
CA GLU A 325 27.00 13.62 24.43
C GLU A 325 27.66 12.58 25.34
N ALA A 326 28.61 11.81 24.82
CA ALA A 326 29.36 10.86 25.62
C ALA A 326 30.28 11.60 26.60
N MET A 327 30.13 11.35 27.90
CA MET A 327 30.87 12.08 28.94
C MET A 327 31.09 11.26 30.21
N PRO A 328 32.13 11.57 31.02
CA PRO A 328 32.28 11.01 32.36
C PRO A 328 31.11 11.39 33.25
N VAL A 329 30.47 10.39 33.86
CA VAL A 329 29.35 10.54 34.79
C VAL A 329 29.74 10.08 36.19
N ASP A 330 29.50 10.93 37.19
CA ASP A 330 29.43 10.58 38.61
C ASP A 330 28.02 10.87 39.11
N LEU A 331 27.23 9.80 39.27
CA LEU A 331 25.90 9.85 39.87
C LEU A 331 25.97 9.24 41.26
N ALA A 332 25.66 10.03 42.27
CA ALA A 332 25.69 9.57 43.65
C ALA A 332 24.57 10.18 44.51
N ILE A 333 24.23 9.46 45.58
CA ILE A 333 23.28 9.88 46.60
C ILE A 333 24.05 10.50 47.78
N TYR A 334 23.53 11.61 48.30
CA TYR A 334 24.08 12.36 49.41
C TYR A 334 23.04 12.53 50.52
N ASN A 335 23.48 12.56 51.78
CA ASN A 335 22.64 12.94 52.92
C ASN A 335 22.63 14.46 53.12
N LEU A 336 21.85 14.94 54.11
CA LEU A 336 21.75 16.37 54.45
C LEU A 336 23.08 17.01 54.87
N ASN A 337 24.04 16.22 55.36
CA ASN A 337 25.37 16.69 55.75
C ASN A 337 26.35 16.72 54.57
N GLY A 338 25.91 16.46 53.34
CA GLY A 338 26.77 16.41 52.15
C GLY A 338 27.67 15.18 52.09
N GLN A 339 27.45 14.16 52.94
CA GLN A 339 28.21 12.91 52.88
C GLN A 339 27.66 12.01 51.77
N ARG A 340 28.56 11.42 50.98
CA ARG A 340 28.20 10.47 49.92
C ARG A 340 27.71 9.16 50.57
N VAL A 341 26.47 8.79 50.26
CA VAL A 341 25.79 7.61 50.80
C VAL A 341 26.00 6.40 49.89
N LYS A 342 25.81 6.60 48.58
CA LYS A 342 25.90 5.55 47.58
C LYS A 342 26.32 6.11 46.23
N THR A 343 27.28 5.50 45.57
CA THR A 343 27.59 5.74 44.16
C THR A 343 26.72 4.83 43.30
N LEU A 344 26.02 5.42 42.32
CA LEU A 344 25.11 4.71 41.42
C LEU A 344 25.70 4.52 40.03
N ALA A 345 26.55 5.47 39.59
CA ALA A 345 27.35 5.35 38.37
C ALA A 345 28.64 6.17 38.54
N HIS A 346 29.77 5.63 38.09
CA HIS A 346 31.06 6.31 38.06
C HIS A 346 31.88 5.79 36.87
N ALA A 347 31.53 6.24 35.67
CA ALA A 347 32.16 5.81 34.42
C ALA A 347 31.85 6.78 33.27
N PRO A 348 32.64 6.76 32.19
CA PRO A 348 32.22 7.31 30.90
C PRO A 348 30.93 6.63 30.44
N MET A 349 29.92 7.43 30.07
CA MET A 349 28.65 6.94 29.57
C MET A 349 28.36 7.54 28.20
N GLN A 350 27.70 6.76 27.34
CA GLN A 350 27.30 7.20 26.00
C GLN A 350 26.16 8.22 26.08
N MET A 351 25.99 9.01 25.03
CA MET A 351 24.83 9.90 24.90
C MET A 351 23.49 9.14 24.99
N GLY A 352 22.46 9.80 25.50
CA GLY A 352 21.11 9.23 25.59
C GLY A 352 20.52 9.21 27.00
N GLU A 353 19.43 8.45 27.17
CA GLU A 353 18.74 8.26 28.46
C GLU A 353 19.36 7.11 29.26
N HIS A 354 19.62 7.38 30.52
CA HIS A 354 20.16 6.42 31.48
C HIS A 354 19.25 6.32 32.69
N THR A 355 19.14 5.13 33.25
CA THR A 355 18.37 4.88 34.48
C THR A 355 19.23 4.19 35.51
N ALA A 356 19.38 4.83 36.68
CA ALA A 356 19.93 4.20 37.87
C ALA A 356 18.81 3.80 38.83
N ARG A 357 19.09 2.81 39.68
CA ARG A 357 18.16 2.39 40.74
C ARG A 357 18.82 2.52 42.10
N TRP A 358 18.06 3.00 43.08
CA TRP A 358 18.49 3.01 44.47
C TRP A 358 17.43 2.39 45.36
N ASN A 359 17.87 1.53 46.28
CA ASN A 359 17.01 0.74 47.17
C ASN A 359 17.11 1.20 48.64
N GLY A 360 17.63 2.41 48.90
CA GLY A 360 17.77 2.94 50.26
C GLY A 360 18.91 2.30 51.07
N ARG A 361 19.94 1.74 50.41
CA ARG A 361 21.13 1.19 51.05
C ARG A 361 22.38 2.02 50.74
N ASN A 362 23.32 2.07 51.67
CA ASN A 362 24.61 2.74 51.49
C ASN A 362 25.61 1.86 50.72
N GLU A 363 26.85 2.36 50.57
CA GLU A 363 27.92 1.68 49.82
C GLU A 363 28.18 0.24 50.28
N ILE A 364 28.13 0.00 51.60
CA ILE A 364 28.34 -1.32 52.24
C ILE A 364 27.05 -2.16 52.36
N GLY A 365 25.97 -1.78 51.66
CA GLY A 365 24.73 -2.55 51.60
C GLY A 365 23.81 -2.41 52.81
N ARG A 366 24.12 -1.54 53.79
CA ARG A 366 23.27 -1.33 54.97
C ARG A 366 22.13 -0.34 54.67
N PRO A 367 20.90 -0.59 55.16
CA PRO A 367 19.79 0.36 55.02
C PRO A 367 20.11 1.71 55.66
N VAL A 368 19.82 2.81 54.97
CA VAL A 368 19.96 4.16 55.53
C VAL A 368 18.69 4.62 56.24
N ALA A 369 18.79 5.64 57.10
CA ALA A 369 17.67 6.16 57.85
C ALA A 369 16.62 6.84 56.94
N ARG A 370 15.36 6.91 57.38
CA ARG A 370 14.33 7.73 56.72
C ARG A 370 14.76 9.21 56.75
N GLY A 371 14.42 9.97 55.72
CA GLY A 371 14.75 11.39 55.64
C GLY A 371 14.98 11.91 54.24
N ILE A 372 15.54 13.11 54.18
CA ILE A 372 15.86 13.81 52.93
C ILE A 372 17.23 13.39 52.45
N TYR A 373 17.32 13.07 51.16
CA TYR A 373 18.56 12.80 50.45
C TYR A 373 18.63 13.66 49.19
N PHE A 374 19.81 13.77 48.61
CA PHE A 374 20.04 14.45 47.35
C PHE A 374 20.69 13.52 46.34
N ILE A 375 20.12 13.49 45.15
CA ILE A 375 20.74 12.90 43.97
C ILE A 375 21.64 13.98 43.37
N ARG A 376 22.92 13.67 43.18
CA ARG A 376 23.86 14.55 42.49
C ARG A 376 24.37 13.85 41.24
N LEU A 377 24.13 14.47 40.09
CA LEU A 377 24.70 14.06 38.80
C LEU A 377 25.79 15.08 38.43
N LYS A 378 27.04 14.65 38.42
CA LYS A 378 28.14 15.40 37.82
C LYS A 378 28.45 14.76 36.46
N ALA A 379 28.33 15.54 35.38
CA ALA A 379 28.62 15.08 34.04
C ALA A 379 29.39 16.19 33.30
N GLY A 380 30.62 15.90 32.88
CA GLY A 380 31.56 16.93 32.41
C GLY A 380 31.79 18.03 33.46
N HIS A 381 31.55 19.29 33.07
CA HIS A 381 31.64 20.46 33.95
C HIS A 381 30.34 20.81 34.69
N SER A 382 29.23 20.15 34.37
CA SER A 382 27.91 20.46 34.92
C SER A 382 27.59 19.58 36.13
N VAL A 383 26.88 20.16 37.10
CA VAL A 383 26.38 19.46 38.29
C VAL A 383 24.89 19.75 38.44
N LEU A 384 24.08 18.69 38.45
CA LEU A 384 22.64 18.74 38.70
C LEU A 384 22.30 18.06 40.02
N LEU A 385 21.33 18.63 40.74
CA LEU A 385 20.88 18.15 42.05
C LEU A 385 19.36 17.98 42.07
N LYS A 386 18.88 16.88 42.64
CA LYS A 386 17.45 16.65 42.93
C LYS A 386 17.26 16.16 44.35
N ARG A 387 16.32 16.76 45.07
CA ARG A 387 15.92 16.34 46.42
C ARG A 387 15.03 15.10 46.34
N MET A 388 15.27 14.12 47.20
CA MET A 388 14.44 12.92 47.32
C MET A 388 14.07 12.66 48.78
N VAL A 389 12.93 12.03 49.00
CA VAL A 389 12.41 11.70 50.33
C VAL A 389 12.31 10.18 50.45
N LEU A 390 13.07 9.62 51.38
CA LEU A 390 12.99 8.21 51.75
C LEU A 390 12.10 8.09 52.98
N ILE A 391 11.02 7.32 52.84
CA ILE A 391 10.15 6.88 53.93
C ILE A 391 10.39 5.38 54.20
N ARG A 392 9.98 4.94 55.38
CA ARG A 392 10.00 3.53 55.76
C ARG A 392 8.59 3.08 56.08
#